data_AF-A0A956K1V9-F1
#
_entry.id   AF-A0A956K1V9-F1
#
_cell.length_a   1.000
_cell.length_b   1.000
_cell.length_c   1.000
_cell.angle_alpha   90.00
_cell.angle_beta   90.00
_cell.angle_gamma   90.00
#
_symmetry.space_group_name_H-M   'P 1'
#
loop_
_entity.id
_entity.type
_entity.pdbx_description
1 polymer ?
#
loop_
_entity_poly.entity_id
_entity_poly.type
_entity_poly.pdbx_seq_one_letter_code
_entity_poly.pdbx_strand_id
1 'polypeptide(L)' 'ERALLHKHYVEGKNLMEAGAELGISKSWASRLHAQAVERLRARLAGDGDG' A
#
# COMPACT_ATOMS: atom_id res chain seq x y z
N GLU A 1 -3.17 5.03 4.25
CA GLU A 1 -2.13 4.12 3.73
C GLU A 1 -1.92 2.87 4.57
N ARG A 2 -1.41 2.96 5.82
CA ARG A 2 -1.10 1.77 6.65
C ARG A 2 -2.28 0.79 6.79
N ALA A 3 -3.49 1.30 6.99
CA ALA A 3 -4.69 0.47 7.05
C ALA A 3 -5.00 -0.27 5.72
N LEU A 4 -4.75 0.38 4.58
CA LEU A 4 -4.93 -0.22 3.24
C LEU A 4 -3.91 -1.36 3.03
N LEU A 5 -2.65 -1.13 3.41
CA LEU A 5 -1.59 -2.13 3.32
C LEU A 5 -1.81 -3.31 4.27
N HIS A 6 -2.29 -3.06 5.49
CA HIS A 6 -2.64 -4.12 6.44
C HIS A 6 -3.75 -5.01 5.87
N LYS A 7 -4.83 -4.40 5.37
CA LYS A 7 -5.91 -5.14 4.71
C LYS A 7 -5.42 -5.95 3.51
N HIS A 8 -4.53 -5.37 2.71
CA HIS A 8 -4.02 -6.02 1.51
C HIS A 8 -3.04 -7.18 1.80
N TYR A 9 -2.00 -6.91 2.58
CA TYR A 9 -0.89 -7.86 2.80
C TYR A 9 -1.09 -8.78 3.99
N VAL A 10 -1.87 -8.38 5.00
CA VAL A 10 -2.08 -9.16 6.24
C VAL A 10 -3.44 -9.85 6.21
N GLU A 11 -4.50 -9.15 5.82
CA GLU A 11 -5.85 -9.72 5.73
C GLU A 11 -6.13 -10.37 4.36
N GLY A 12 -5.20 -10.30 3.41
CA GLY A 12 -5.29 -10.96 2.10
C GLY A 12 -6.32 -10.36 1.12
N LYS A 13 -6.85 -9.17 1.42
CA LYS A 13 -7.85 -8.49 0.57
C LYS A 13 -7.21 -7.91 -0.68
N ASN A 14 -7.97 -7.79 -1.75
CA ASN A 14 -7.52 -6.99 -2.89
C ASN A 14 -7.72 -5.47 -2.62
N LEU A 15 -7.06 -4.62 -3.39
CA LEU A 15 -7.10 -3.15 -3.19
C LEU A 15 -8.52 -2.55 -3.34
N MET A 16 -9.39 -3.21 -4.09
CA MET A 16 -10.78 -2.77 -4.26
C MET A 16 -11.57 -3.01 -2.99
N GLU A 17 -11.53 -4.22 -2.45
CA GLU A 17 -12.19 -4.61 -1.19
C GLU A 17 -11.69 -3.77 -0.03
N ALA A 18 -10.36 -3.67 0.10
CA ALA A 18 -9.73 -2.86 1.13
C ALA A 18 -10.08 -1.37 0.98
N GLY A 19 -10.21 -0.86 -0.25
CA GLY A 19 -10.63 0.51 -0.52
C GLY A 19 -12.09 0.75 -0.15
N ALA A 20 -13.00 -0.15 -0.53
CA ALA A 20 -14.41 -0.07 -0.18
C ALA A 20 -14.63 -0.04 1.34
N GLU A 21 -13.94 -0.91 2.08
CA GLU A 21 -14.01 -0.94 3.56
C GLU A 21 -13.45 0.32 4.23
N LEU A 22 -12.51 0.99 3.59
CA LEU A 22 -11.92 2.24 4.08
C LEU A 22 -12.67 3.49 3.57
N GLY A 23 -13.78 3.31 2.86
CA GLY A 23 -14.61 4.40 2.33
C GLY A 23 -13.96 5.18 1.19
N ILE A 24 -13.06 4.55 0.43
CA ILE A 24 -12.20 5.24 -0.53
C ILE A 24 -12.28 4.63 -1.93
N SER A 25 -12.07 5.45 -2.94
CA SER A 25 -12.17 5.01 -4.34
C SER A 25 -11.04 4.06 -4.74
N LYS A 26 -11.32 3.18 -5.69
CA LYS A 26 -10.34 2.25 -6.29
C LYS A 26 -9.09 2.98 -6.80
N SER A 27 -9.27 4.12 -7.47
CA SER A 27 -8.16 4.92 -7.99
C SER A 27 -7.28 5.50 -6.88
N TRP A 28 -7.89 5.93 -5.76
CA TRP A 28 -7.13 6.42 -4.60
C TRP A 28 -6.41 5.30 -3.86
N ALA A 29 -7.04 4.13 -3.70
CA ALA A 29 -6.41 2.94 -3.14
C ALA A 29 -5.17 2.51 -3.96
N SER A 30 -5.29 2.46 -5.28
CA SER A 30 -4.17 2.16 -6.18
C SER A 30 -3.02 3.17 -6.03
N ARG A 31 -3.33 4.47 -5.96
CA ARG A 31 -2.32 5.52 -5.79
C ARG A 31 -1.59 5.42 -4.45
N LEU A 32 -2.32 5.16 -3.36
CA LEU A 32 -1.72 4.96 -2.03
C LEU A 32 -0.82 3.72 -2.01
N HIS A 33 -1.24 2.63 -2.65
CA HIS A 33 -0.41 1.42 -2.75
C HIS A 33 0.88 1.68 -3.52
N ALA A 34 0.81 2.35 -4.68
CA ALA A 34 1.99 2.72 -5.46
C ALA A 34 2.96 3.60 -4.66
N GLN A 35 2.44 4.60 -3.92
CA GLN A 35 3.27 5.46 -3.06
C GLN A 35 3.95 4.68 -1.92
N ALA A 36 3.25 3.72 -1.32
CA ALA A 36 3.80 2.86 -0.28
C ALA A 36 4.95 1.98 -0.82
N VAL A 37 4.76 1.36 -1.98
CA VAL A 37 5.76 0.52 -2.63
C VAL A 37 7.01 1.34 -2.97
N GLU A 38 6.83 2.56 -3.50
CA GLU A 38 7.95 3.43 -3.83
C GLU A 38 8.76 3.83 -2.58
N ARG A 39 8.07 4.16 -1.49
CA ARG A 39 8.74 4.44 -0.20
C ARG A 39 9.48 3.22 0.35
N LEU A 40 8.93 2.02 0.18
CA LEU A 40 9.59 0.79 0.60
C LEU A 40 10.85 0.53 -0.24
N ARG A 41 10.78 0.71 -1.56
CA ARG A 41 11.93 0.60 -2.46
C ARG A 41 13.03 1.58 -2.09
N ALA A 42 12.70 2.85 -1.83
CA ALA A 42 13.68 3.85 -1.45
C ALA A 42 14.42 3.49 -0.15
N ARG A 43 13.71 2.92 0.84
CA ARG A 43 14.32 2.45 2.09
C ARG A 43 15.26 1.26 1.86
N LEU A 44 14.79 0.26 1.11
CA LEU A 44 15.60 -0.92 0.78
C LEU A 44 16.83 -0.58 -0.07
N ALA A 45 16.72 0.43 -0.94
CA ALA A 45 17.86 0.92 -1.72
C ALA A 45 18.87 1.71 -0.87
N GLY A 46 18.39 2.49 0.11
CA GLY A 46 19.26 3.21 1.05
C GLY A 46 19.94 2.31 2.10
N ASP A 47 19.34 1.16 2.42
CA ASP A 47 19.90 0.16 3.33
C ASP A 47 20.94 -0.78 2.65
N GLY A 48 21.11 -0.69 1.32
CA GLY A 48 21.99 -1.56 0.53
C GLY A 48 23.29 -0.92 0.03
N ASP A 49 23.54 0.35 0.37
CA ASP A 49 24.73 1.15 0.00
C ASP A 49 25.56 1.56 1.24
N GLY A 50 25.78 0.60 2.15
CA GLY A 50 26.53 0.78 3.39
C GLY A 50 27.52 -0.34 3.63
#